data_AF-A0A535FKG2-F1
#
_entry.id   AF-A0A535FKG2-F1
#
_cell.length_a   1.000
_cell.length_b   1.000
_cell.length_c   1.000
_cell.angle_alpha   90.00
_cell.angle_beta   90.00
_cell.angle_gamma   90.00
#
_symmetry.space_group_name_H-M   'P 1'
#
loop_
_entity.id
_entity.type
_entity.pdbx_description
1 polymer ?
#
loop_
_entity_poly.entity_id
_entity_poly.type
_entity_poly.pdbx_seq_one_letter_code
_entity_poly.pdbx_strand_id
1 'polypeptide(L)'
;MMFKIFFCYAREDEVHLNKLKIHLKSLELEGLIETWYDRKIDPGVEWEKEIREKLDMAQIILLLISPDFLASEYCRGVEMKLALERHERGEARVIPIIVRHVHWRIQPLHKLQALPMDAKPITSWADVDAACFDVTDGIRRIIQQLSPPKSIFPSFLSSSSPTTYTPVSPQPSSAVIPQDWALLHTHTAHTDRVTSVAISADSQTLVSGSRDHTAKVWNLHTGELIHTLVGHSEAVMSVAISENGRLLVTGSKDTTVRLWFLQTGELIRTLSGHSEAVMSVAISENGQWLASGSLDRTLKLWDLQTETLSRTLEHTGRVVSVAVSSDVQIVASATIDKTVKLWSLETGRLRHTLEGHTAECSNCGIYARESSCALLMSRQDVFLA
;
A
#
# COMPACT_ATOMS: atom_id res chain seq x y z
N MET A 1 11.83 -12.21 12.79
CA MET A 1 11.48 -13.64 12.81
C MET A 1 11.49 -14.07 11.35
N MET A 2 12.24 -15.10 11.01
CA MET A 2 12.42 -15.53 9.62
C MET A 2 11.37 -16.60 9.29
N PHE A 3 10.56 -16.38 8.26
CA PHE A 3 9.50 -17.30 7.84
C PHE A 3 10.03 -18.28 6.81
N LYS A 4 9.78 -19.57 7.03
CA LYS A 4 10.15 -20.63 6.11
C LYS A 4 9.01 -20.89 5.15
N ILE A 5 9.32 -20.75 3.86
CA ILE A 5 8.37 -20.90 2.77
C ILE A 5 8.75 -22.12 1.95
N PHE A 6 7.81 -23.04 1.75
CA PHE A 6 8.02 -24.20 0.89
C PHE A 6 7.19 -24.09 -0.40
N PHE A 7 7.82 -24.33 -1.54
CA PHE A 7 7.17 -24.33 -2.86
C PHE A 7 6.88 -25.76 -3.33
N CYS A 8 5.62 -26.03 -3.61
CA CYS A 8 5.18 -27.25 -4.30
C CYS A 8 4.84 -26.88 -5.75
N TYR A 9 5.50 -27.51 -6.73
CA TYR A 9 5.35 -27.18 -8.14
C TYR A 9 5.71 -28.38 -9.04
N ALA A 10 5.09 -28.46 -10.22
CA ALA A 10 5.46 -29.47 -11.21
C ALA A 10 6.74 -29.09 -11.94
N ARG A 11 7.39 -30.08 -12.57
CA ARG A 11 8.64 -29.87 -13.31
C ARG A 11 8.52 -28.82 -14.39
N GLU A 12 7.38 -28.82 -15.04
CA GLU A 12 7.01 -28.00 -16.18
C GLU A 12 6.77 -26.53 -15.76
N ASP A 13 6.57 -26.26 -14.47
CA ASP A 13 6.32 -24.91 -13.93
C ASP A 13 7.57 -24.22 -13.38
N GLU A 14 8.76 -24.83 -13.52
CA GLU A 14 10.02 -24.27 -13.02
C GLU A 14 10.33 -22.88 -13.58
N VAL A 15 9.90 -22.59 -14.81
CA VAL A 15 10.05 -21.27 -15.44
C VAL A 15 9.29 -20.20 -14.65
N HIS A 16 8.08 -20.50 -14.18
CA HIS A 16 7.26 -19.58 -13.39
C HIS A 16 7.83 -19.42 -11.98
N LEU A 17 8.30 -20.51 -11.38
CA LEU A 17 9.01 -20.46 -10.11
C LEU A 17 10.26 -19.57 -10.19
N ASN A 18 11.06 -19.66 -11.26
CA ASN A 18 12.26 -18.86 -11.42
C ASN A 18 11.97 -17.35 -11.53
N LYS A 19 10.86 -16.98 -12.18
CA LYS A 19 10.41 -15.58 -12.19
C LYS A 19 9.96 -15.13 -10.80
N LEU A 20 9.18 -15.94 -10.11
CA LEU A 20 8.74 -15.63 -8.75
C LEU A 20 9.92 -15.50 -7.77
N LYS A 21 10.97 -16.33 -7.93
CA LYS A 21 12.22 -16.22 -7.15
C LYS A 21 12.91 -14.86 -7.30
N ILE A 22 12.87 -14.26 -8.49
CA ILE A 22 13.46 -12.93 -8.71
C ILE A 22 12.75 -11.89 -7.85
N HIS A 23 11.41 -11.92 -7.82
CA HIS A 23 10.59 -11.00 -7.03
C HIS A 23 10.73 -11.25 -5.51
N LEU A 24 10.84 -12.50 -5.09
CA LEU A 24 11.02 -12.86 -3.68
C LEU A 24 12.43 -12.57 -3.14
N LYS A 25 13.40 -12.33 -4.02
CA LYS A 25 14.78 -12.06 -3.63
C LYS A 25 14.90 -10.81 -2.75
N SER A 26 14.01 -9.82 -2.92
CA SER A 26 13.98 -8.66 -2.02
C SER A 26 13.63 -9.07 -0.59
N LEU A 27 12.65 -9.96 -0.40
CA LEU A 27 12.24 -10.46 0.93
C LEU A 27 13.30 -11.36 1.56
N GLU A 28 14.05 -12.13 0.77
CA GLU A 28 15.19 -12.92 1.25
C GLU A 28 16.35 -12.01 1.70
N LEU A 29 16.67 -10.97 0.93
CA LEU A 29 17.71 -9.99 1.29
C LEU A 29 17.34 -9.18 2.54
N GLU A 30 16.05 -8.91 2.74
CA GLU A 30 15.52 -8.30 3.96
C GLU A 30 15.54 -9.25 5.18
N GLY A 31 15.91 -10.53 5.00
CA GLY A 31 15.95 -11.55 6.05
C GLY A 31 14.58 -11.94 6.59
N LEU A 32 13.51 -11.67 5.83
CA LEU A 32 12.13 -11.95 6.22
C LEU A 32 11.74 -13.40 5.93
N ILE A 33 12.26 -13.97 4.85
CA ILE A 33 11.90 -15.31 4.40
C ILE A 33 13.13 -16.18 4.11
N GLU A 34 12.94 -17.48 4.29
CA GLU A 34 13.83 -18.53 3.81
C GLU A 34 13.01 -19.43 2.87
N THR A 35 13.43 -19.57 1.60
CA THR A 35 12.70 -20.38 0.63
C THR A 35 13.31 -21.75 0.40
N TRP A 36 12.45 -22.77 0.39
CA TRP A 36 12.76 -24.16 0.07
C TRP A 36 11.90 -24.65 -1.08
N TYR A 37 12.48 -25.52 -1.88
CA TYR A 37 11.82 -26.14 -3.03
C TYR A 37 12.41 -27.52 -3.25
N ASP A 38 11.57 -28.46 -3.68
CA ASP A 38 11.86 -29.88 -3.90
C ASP A 38 13.26 -30.11 -4.53
N ARG A 39 13.57 -29.42 -5.63
CA ARG A 39 14.79 -29.65 -6.41
C ARG A 39 16.11 -29.14 -5.83
N LYS A 40 16.11 -28.57 -4.63
CA LYS A 40 17.37 -28.34 -3.89
C LYS A 40 17.91 -29.66 -3.29
N ILE A 41 17.12 -30.73 -3.32
CA ILE A 41 17.40 -32.02 -2.67
C ILE A 41 17.73 -33.05 -3.74
N ASP A 42 18.81 -33.81 -3.56
CA ASP A 42 19.22 -34.86 -4.50
C ASP A 42 18.21 -36.02 -4.50
N PRO A 43 17.76 -36.51 -5.67
CA PRO A 43 16.76 -37.57 -5.74
C PRO A 43 17.31 -38.92 -5.22
N GLY A 44 16.62 -39.53 -4.26
CA GLY A 44 17.02 -40.79 -3.60
C GLY A 44 16.03 -41.26 -2.53
N VAL A 45 16.38 -42.30 -1.75
CA VAL A 45 15.51 -42.86 -0.68
C VAL A 45 15.24 -41.83 0.44
N GLU A 46 16.15 -40.90 0.64
CA GLU A 46 16.03 -39.82 1.64
C GLU A 46 15.29 -38.58 1.10
N TRP A 47 15.09 -38.49 -0.22
CA TRP A 47 14.47 -37.32 -0.88
C TRP A 47 13.04 -37.05 -0.39
N GLU A 48 12.20 -38.09 -0.30
CA GLU A 48 10.83 -37.93 0.21
C GLU A 48 10.81 -37.56 1.70
N LYS A 49 11.79 -38.06 2.47
CA LYS A 49 11.90 -37.78 3.90
C LYS A 49 12.30 -36.32 4.12
N GLU A 50 13.28 -35.83 3.37
CA GLU A 50 13.75 -34.46 3.46
C GLU A 50 12.68 -33.46 2.98
N ILE A 51 11.93 -33.78 1.92
CA ILE A 51 10.78 -32.97 1.50
C ILE A 51 9.75 -32.86 2.62
N ARG A 52 9.36 -33.98 3.24
CA ARG A 52 8.42 -33.98 4.37
C ARG A 52 8.93 -33.15 5.54
N GLU A 53 10.21 -33.28 5.90
CA GLU A 53 10.82 -32.48 6.97
C GLU A 53 10.78 -30.97 6.65
N LYS A 54 11.13 -30.56 5.42
CA LYS A 54 11.04 -29.16 5.00
C LYS A 54 9.61 -28.65 4.96
N LEU A 55 8.68 -29.50 4.50
CA LEU A 55 7.26 -29.19 4.45
C LEU A 55 6.69 -29.04 5.86
N ASP A 56 7.15 -29.82 6.85
CA ASP A 56 6.79 -29.74 8.27
C ASP A 56 7.39 -28.51 8.98
N MET A 57 8.57 -28.07 8.56
CA MET A 57 9.19 -26.86 9.10
C MET A 57 8.62 -25.55 8.52
N ALA A 58 7.93 -25.62 7.37
CA ALA A 58 7.42 -24.44 6.70
C ALA A 58 6.21 -23.84 7.44
N GLN A 59 6.20 -22.51 7.58
CA GLN A 59 5.03 -21.76 8.08
C GLN A 59 4.12 -21.32 6.95
N ILE A 60 4.65 -21.14 5.74
CA ILE A 60 3.89 -20.80 4.54
C ILE A 60 4.20 -21.83 3.45
N ILE A 61 3.16 -22.35 2.80
CA ILE A 61 3.29 -23.33 1.73
C ILE A 61 2.60 -22.78 0.48
N LEU A 62 3.35 -22.65 -0.61
CA LEU A 62 2.88 -22.11 -1.87
C LEU A 62 2.65 -23.26 -2.86
N LEU A 63 1.43 -23.37 -3.39
CA LEU A 63 1.06 -24.40 -4.37
C LEU A 63 0.96 -23.77 -5.75
N LEU A 64 1.88 -24.09 -6.65
CA LEU A 64 1.81 -23.65 -8.05
C LEU A 64 0.91 -24.62 -8.83
N ILE A 65 -0.37 -24.26 -8.93
CA ILE A 65 -1.40 -25.08 -9.55
C ILE A 65 -1.36 -24.91 -11.07
N SER A 66 -1.04 -25.99 -11.76
CA SER A 66 -1.08 -26.14 -13.21
C SER A 66 -1.69 -27.51 -13.58
N PRO A 67 -2.00 -27.77 -14.87
CA PRO A 67 -2.43 -29.10 -15.29
C PRO A 67 -1.41 -30.19 -14.93
N ASP A 68 -0.11 -29.89 -15.05
CA ASP A 68 0.97 -30.84 -14.77
C ASP A 68 1.12 -31.08 -13.26
N PHE A 69 0.91 -30.05 -12.43
CA PHE A 69 0.86 -30.18 -10.97
C PHE A 69 -0.27 -31.11 -10.51
N LEU A 70 -1.45 -30.99 -11.12
CA LEU A 70 -2.59 -31.84 -10.78
C LEU A 70 -2.50 -33.25 -11.38
N ALA A 71 -1.76 -33.42 -12.47
CA ALA A 71 -1.50 -34.71 -13.10
C ALA A 71 -0.40 -35.51 -12.38
N SER A 72 0.51 -34.85 -11.68
CA SER A 72 1.56 -35.48 -10.89
C SER A 72 0.99 -36.17 -9.65
N GLU A 73 1.11 -37.51 -9.59
CA GLU A 73 0.72 -38.30 -8.40
C GLU A 73 1.49 -37.86 -7.15
N TYR A 74 2.74 -37.42 -7.32
CA TYR A 74 3.57 -36.94 -6.21
C TYR A 74 3.09 -35.58 -5.69
N CYS A 75 3.00 -34.57 -6.56
CA CYS A 75 2.60 -33.22 -6.17
C CYS A 75 1.17 -33.21 -5.61
N ARG A 76 0.24 -33.94 -6.24
CA ARG A 76 -1.16 -34.00 -5.79
C ARG A 76 -1.34 -34.94 -4.59
N GLY A 77 -0.73 -36.12 -4.61
CA GLY A 77 -0.97 -37.18 -3.63
C GLY A 77 -0.17 -37.03 -2.34
N VAL A 78 1.01 -36.39 -2.42
CA VAL A 78 1.94 -36.22 -1.28
C VAL A 78 2.00 -34.76 -0.85
N GLU A 79 2.54 -33.86 -1.68
CA GLU A 79 2.81 -32.47 -1.30
C GLU A 79 1.53 -31.69 -0.97
N MET A 80 0.58 -31.68 -1.90
CA MET A 80 -0.68 -30.95 -1.76
C MET A 80 -1.53 -31.51 -0.61
N LYS A 81 -1.58 -32.84 -0.47
CA LYS A 81 -2.34 -33.47 0.61
C LYS A 81 -1.78 -33.09 1.98
N LEU A 82 -0.46 -33.20 2.16
CA LEU A 82 0.21 -32.84 3.41
C LEU A 82 0.07 -31.34 3.70
N ALA A 83 0.24 -30.49 2.69
CA ALA A 83 0.06 -29.04 2.83
C ALA A 83 -1.35 -28.70 3.34
N LEU A 84 -2.39 -29.29 2.75
CA LEU A 84 -3.78 -29.06 3.16
C LEU A 84 -4.07 -29.58 4.58
N GLU A 85 -3.55 -30.75 4.96
CA GLU A 85 -3.69 -31.27 6.32
C GLU A 85 -3.06 -30.32 7.35
N ARG A 86 -1.87 -29.76 7.06
CA ARG A 86 -1.21 -28.77 7.93
C ARG A 86 -1.99 -27.45 8.00
N HIS A 87 -2.63 -27.06 6.90
CA HIS A 87 -3.50 -25.90 6.88
C HIS A 87 -4.73 -26.06 7.76
N GLU A 88 -5.40 -27.21 7.68
CA GLU A 88 -6.57 -27.54 8.51
C GLU A 88 -6.22 -27.59 10.00
N ARG A 89 -4.99 -28.00 10.35
CA ARG A 89 -4.48 -27.98 11.73
C ARG A 89 -4.01 -26.60 12.20
N GLY A 90 -3.99 -25.59 11.33
CA GLY A 90 -3.47 -24.24 11.64
C GLY A 90 -1.95 -24.17 11.82
N GLU A 91 -1.23 -25.20 11.42
CA GLU A 91 0.24 -25.30 11.58
C GLU A 91 1.00 -24.57 10.47
N ALA A 92 0.39 -24.44 9.29
CA ALA A 92 0.95 -23.74 8.14
C ALA A 92 -0.15 -23.03 7.34
N ARG A 93 0.20 -21.92 6.67
CA ARG A 93 -0.71 -21.22 5.76
C ARG A 93 -0.45 -21.66 4.33
N VAL A 94 -1.46 -22.26 3.69
CA VAL A 94 -1.39 -22.67 2.28
C VAL A 94 -1.93 -21.57 1.38
N ILE A 95 -1.19 -21.24 0.32
CA ILE A 95 -1.57 -20.24 -0.67
C ILE A 95 -1.55 -20.89 -2.05
N PRO A 96 -2.71 -21.06 -2.71
CA PRO A 96 -2.76 -21.55 -4.07
C PRO A 96 -2.45 -20.44 -5.07
N ILE A 97 -1.58 -20.74 -6.03
CA ILE A 97 -1.16 -19.86 -7.12
C ILE A 97 -1.50 -20.58 -8.43
N ILE A 98 -2.49 -20.09 -9.18
CA ILE A 98 -2.93 -20.73 -10.43
C ILE A 98 -2.06 -20.23 -11.57
N VAL A 99 -1.10 -21.03 -12.04
CA VAL A 99 -0.07 -20.61 -12.99
C VAL A 99 -0.51 -20.80 -14.46
N ARG A 100 -1.37 -21.78 -14.73
CA ARG A 100 -1.92 -22.06 -16.06
C ARG A 100 -3.41 -22.33 -15.97
N HIS A 101 -4.16 -22.14 -17.07
CA HIS A 101 -5.61 -22.37 -17.09
C HIS A 101 -5.94 -23.81 -16.67
N VAL A 102 -6.62 -23.94 -15.53
CA VAL A 102 -7.05 -25.21 -14.97
C VAL A 102 -8.52 -25.10 -14.57
N HIS A 103 -9.30 -26.15 -14.82
CA HIS A 103 -10.64 -26.31 -14.26
C HIS A 103 -10.53 -26.61 -12.76
N TRP A 104 -10.27 -25.60 -11.94
CA TRP A 104 -9.93 -25.70 -10.51
C TRP A 104 -11.12 -26.10 -9.60
N ARG A 105 -12.32 -26.28 -10.18
CA ARG A 105 -13.54 -26.73 -9.46
C ARG A 105 -13.59 -28.25 -9.21
N ILE A 106 -12.49 -28.98 -9.41
CA ILE A 106 -12.41 -30.43 -9.20
C ILE A 106 -11.78 -30.73 -7.83
N GLN A 107 -12.27 -31.74 -7.10
CA GLN A 107 -11.69 -32.14 -5.81
C GLN A 107 -10.20 -32.52 -5.95
N PRO A 108 -9.32 -32.09 -5.02
CA PRO A 108 -9.59 -31.69 -3.63
C PRO A 108 -9.65 -30.18 -3.37
N LEU A 109 -9.65 -29.34 -4.42
CA LEU A 109 -9.50 -27.88 -4.33
C LEU A 109 -10.68 -27.13 -3.68
N HIS A 110 -11.82 -27.79 -3.45
CA HIS A 110 -12.96 -27.19 -2.73
C HIS A 110 -12.61 -26.84 -1.28
N LYS A 111 -11.64 -27.52 -0.66
CA LYS A 111 -11.16 -27.22 0.69
C LYS A 111 -10.38 -25.89 0.79
N LEU A 112 -9.93 -25.34 -0.33
CA LEU A 112 -9.29 -24.02 -0.41
C LEU A 112 -10.30 -22.86 -0.45
N GLN A 113 -11.61 -23.14 -0.39
CA GLN A 113 -12.69 -22.14 -0.38
C GLN A 113 -12.81 -21.34 0.93
N ALA A 114 -11.93 -21.57 1.91
CA ALA A 114 -11.82 -20.78 3.15
C ALA A 114 -10.92 -19.53 3.01
N LEU A 115 -10.62 -19.08 1.79
CA LEU A 115 -9.98 -17.80 1.50
C LEU A 115 -11.06 -16.74 1.25
N PRO A 116 -10.87 -15.46 1.64
CA PRO A 116 -11.89 -14.43 1.49
C PRO A 116 -12.37 -14.34 0.04
N MET A 117 -13.66 -14.57 -0.17
CA MET A 117 -14.34 -14.57 -1.48
C MET A 117 -14.46 -13.18 -2.13
N ASP A 118 -13.67 -12.20 -1.67
CA ASP A 118 -13.52 -10.88 -2.28
C ASP A 118 -12.25 -10.78 -3.14
N ALA A 119 -11.38 -11.81 -3.11
CA ALA A 119 -10.27 -11.92 -4.04
C ALA A 119 -10.79 -12.45 -5.39
N LYS A 120 -10.90 -11.57 -6.38
CA LYS A 120 -10.95 -11.97 -7.79
C LYS A 120 -9.85 -13.01 -8.02
N PRO A 121 -10.11 -14.09 -8.80
CA PRO A 121 -9.07 -15.06 -9.12
C PRO A 121 -7.84 -14.30 -9.61
N ILE A 122 -6.70 -14.60 -8.98
CA ILE A 122 -5.39 -14.03 -9.29
C ILE A 122 -5.27 -13.93 -10.80
N THR A 123 -4.93 -12.71 -11.23
CA THR A 123 -4.53 -12.28 -12.56
C THR A 123 -4.25 -13.42 -13.53
N SER A 124 -4.81 -13.34 -14.74
CA SER A 124 -4.31 -14.20 -15.80
C SER A 124 -2.79 -14.05 -15.83
N TRP A 125 -2.05 -15.16 -15.78
CA TRP A 125 -0.59 -15.19 -15.97
C TRP A 125 -0.17 -14.75 -17.39
N ALA A 126 -1.03 -14.00 -18.09
CA ALA A 126 -0.72 -13.21 -19.27
C ALA A 126 0.28 -12.09 -18.93
N ASP A 127 0.20 -11.52 -17.72
CA ASP A 127 1.23 -10.64 -17.16
C ASP A 127 1.87 -11.32 -15.94
N VAL A 128 3.02 -11.93 -16.17
CA VAL A 128 3.72 -12.74 -15.16
C VAL A 128 4.36 -11.86 -14.08
N ASP A 129 4.75 -10.62 -14.39
CA ASP A 129 5.39 -9.73 -13.43
C ASP A 129 4.38 -9.15 -12.45
N ALA A 130 3.20 -8.76 -12.94
CA ALA A 130 2.08 -8.37 -12.07
C ALA A 130 1.67 -9.53 -11.13
N ALA A 131 1.55 -10.75 -11.65
CA ALA A 131 1.21 -11.92 -10.85
C ALA A 131 2.29 -12.24 -9.78
N CYS A 132 3.57 -12.12 -10.12
CA CYS A 132 4.67 -12.33 -9.15
C CYS A 132 4.71 -11.22 -8.08
N PHE A 133 4.39 -9.98 -8.45
CA PHE A 133 4.26 -8.87 -7.51
C PHE A 133 3.12 -9.13 -6.51
N ASP A 134 1.94 -9.52 -6.98
CA ASP A 134 0.77 -9.83 -6.14
C ASP A 134 1.09 -10.94 -5.13
N VAL A 135 1.79 -12.00 -5.55
CA VAL A 135 2.21 -13.09 -4.67
C VAL A 135 3.21 -12.60 -3.62
N THR A 136 4.17 -11.78 -4.03
CA THR A 136 5.20 -11.23 -3.14
C THR A 136 4.60 -10.30 -2.09
N ASP A 137 3.67 -9.42 -2.48
CA ASP A 137 2.95 -8.54 -1.56
C ASP A 137 2.04 -9.34 -0.62
N GLY A 138 1.36 -10.37 -1.13
CA GLY A 138 0.55 -11.28 -0.32
C GLY A 138 1.36 -12.00 0.77
N ILE A 139 2.56 -12.49 0.44
CA ILE A 139 3.49 -13.11 1.40
C ILE A 139 3.93 -12.08 2.44
N ARG A 140 4.27 -10.85 2.02
CA ARG A 140 4.66 -9.76 2.93
C ARG A 140 3.55 -9.43 3.93
N ARG A 141 2.28 -9.36 3.49
CA ARG A 141 1.12 -9.17 4.36
C ARG A 141 0.98 -10.30 5.39
N ILE A 142 1.15 -11.56 4.97
CA ILE A 142 1.06 -12.71 5.86
C ILE A 142 2.17 -12.70 6.92
N ILE A 143 3.40 -12.37 6.53
CA ILE A 143 4.54 -12.21 7.45
C ILE A 143 4.25 -11.14 8.50
N GLN A 144 3.65 -10.02 8.09
CA GLN A 144 3.27 -8.93 9.00
C GLN A 144 2.15 -9.35 9.96
N GLN A 145 1.17 -10.12 9.49
CA GLN A 145 0.08 -10.65 10.33
C GLN A 145 0.54 -11.72 11.34
N LEU A 146 1.51 -12.54 10.96
CA LEU A 146 2.01 -13.66 11.79
C LEU A 146 3.17 -13.25 12.71
N SER A 147 3.80 -12.10 12.47
CA SER A 147 4.81 -11.55 13.39
C SER A 147 4.09 -10.88 14.56
N PRO A 148 4.42 -11.21 15.84
CA PRO A 148 3.88 -10.43 16.94
C PRO A 148 4.33 -8.97 16.79
N PRO A 149 3.49 -7.98 17.16
CA PRO A 149 3.92 -6.59 17.18
C PRO A 149 5.15 -6.51 18.07
N LYS A 150 6.28 -6.01 17.53
CA LYS A 150 7.44 -5.68 18.36
C LYS A 150 6.97 -4.67 19.42
N SER A 151 6.74 -5.14 20.63
CA SER A 151 6.45 -4.27 21.77
C SER A 151 7.68 -3.40 22.01
N ILE A 152 7.53 -2.09 21.85
CA ILE A 152 8.56 -1.11 22.24
C ILE A 152 8.51 -0.81 23.76
N PHE A 153 7.73 -1.56 24.54
CA PHE A 153 7.64 -1.35 25.99
C PHE A 153 7.86 -2.66 26.77
N PRO A 154 8.76 -2.67 27.78
CA PRO A 154 8.83 -3.78 28.71
C PRO A 154 7.57 -3.80 29.58
N SER A 155 7.03 -4.99 29.79
CA SER A 155 5.90 -5.27 30.66
C SER A 155 6.26 -5.02 32.12
N PHE A 156 5.58 -4.08 32.78
CA PHE A 156 5.48 -4.04 34.23
C PHE A 156 4.07 -3.62 34.65
N LEU A 157 3.30 -4.58 35.18
CA LEU A 157 2.26 -4.30 36.16
C LEU A 157 2.66 -4.99 37.46
N SER A 158 3.06 -4.22 38.47
CA SER A 158 2.56 -4.41 39.85
C SER A 158 2.96 -3.23 40.75
N SER A 159 1.95 -2.67 41.41
CA SER A 159 1.95 -2.08 42.77
C SER A 159 3.12 -1.19 43.23
N SER A 160 2.87 0.10 43.42
CA SER A 160 2.77 0.76 44.75
C SER A 160 3.07 2.27 44.69
N SER A 161 2.13 3.07 45.21
CA SER A 161 2.20 4.43 45.82
C SER A 161 2.92 5.61 45.11
N PRO A 162 2.41 6.85 45.26
CA PRO A 162 2.89 8.00 44.51
C PRO A 162 4.11 8.62 45.18
N THR A 163 5.24 8.66 44.47
CA THR A 163 6.37 9.52 44.83
C THR A 163 6.62 10.55 43.75
N THR A 164 6.70 11.79 44.21
CA THR A 164 7.07 13.04 43.54
C THR A 164 8.02 12.86 42.35
N TYR A 165 7.56 13.31 41.19
CA TYR A 165 8.32 13.40 39.95
C TYR A 165 9.36 14.53 40.08
N THR A 166 10.65 14.19 40.14
CA THR A 166 11.72 15.11 39.76
C THR A 166 12.10 14.81 38.31
N PRO A 167 12.26 15.83 37.44
CA PRO A 167 12.55 15.59 36.04
C PRO A 167 13.97 15.04 35.91
N VAL A 168 14.09 13.76 35.57
CA VAL A 168 15.34 13.17 35.10
C VAL A 168 15.50 13.51 33.63
N SER A 169 16.53 14.28 33.31
CA SER A 169 16.94 14.58 31.94
C SER A 169 17.19 13.27 31.17
N PRO A 170 16.62 13.09 29.96
CA PRO A 170 16.84 11.86 29.21
C PRO A 170 18.29 11.79 28.75
N GLN A 171 19.02 10.79 29.22
CA GLN A 171 20.27 10.38 28.60
C GLN A 171 19.95 9.71 27.25
N PRO A 172 20.70 10.01 26.17
CA PRO A 172 20.40 9.47 24.86
C PRO A 172 20.72 7.97 24.84
N SER A 173 19.71 7.12 24.90
CA SER A 173 19.83 5.73 24.48
C SER A 173 20.04 5.72 22.97
N SER A 174 21.22 5.28 22.54
CA SER A 174 21.63 5.18 21.14
C SER A 174 20.72 4.25 20.35
N ALA A 175 19.62 4.79 19.83
CA ALA A 175 19.01 4.24 18.63
C ALA A 175 20.08 4.34 17.54
N VAL A 176 20.49 3.20 16.99
CA VAL A 176 21.36 3.16 15.82
C VAL A 176 20.57 3.77 14.66
N ILE A 177 20.78 5.05 14.43
CA ILE A 177 20.37 5.76 13.21
C ILE A 177 21.16 5.10 12.08
N PRO A 178 20.54 4.63 10.99
CA PRO A 178 21.27 4.17 9.81
C PRO A 178 22.23 5.28 9.39
N GLN A 179 23.52 5.02 9.48
CA GLN A 179 24.53 6.07 9.53
C GLN A 179 24.83 6.70 8.16
N ASP A 180 24.14 6.30 7.09
CA ASP A 180 24.44 6.71 5.72
C ASP A 180 23.18 7.15 4.95
N TRP A 181 22.55 8.26 5.35
CA TRP A 181 21.65 8.98 4.43
C TRP A 181 22.50 9.73 3.41
N ALA A 182 22.74 9.11 2.26
CA ALA A 182 23.39 9.77 1.13
C ALA A 182 22.34 10.46 0.25
N LEU A 183 22.56 11.74 -0.05
CA LEU A 183 21.83 12.46 -1.09
C LEU A 183 22.14 11.79 -2.44
N LEU A 184 21.14 11.17 -3.06
CA LEU A 184 21.30 10.52 -4.36
C LEU A 184 21.29 11.53 -5.50
N HIS A 185 20.26 12.37 -5.56
CA HIS A 185 20.06 13.33 -6.64
C HIS A 185 19.52 14.67 -6.13
N THR A 186 19.97 15.75 -6.77
CA THR A 186 19.40 17.10 -6.61
C THR A 186 18.92 17.60 -7.96
N HIS A 187 17.66 17.98 -8.05
CA HIS A 187 17.06 18.47 -9.30
C HIS A 187 16.64 19.94 -9.14
N THR A 188 17.13 20.80 -10.05
CA THR A 188 16.86 22.25 -10.06
C THR A 188 16.04 22.68 -11.27
N ALA A 189 15.01 21.90 -11.67
CA ALA A 189 14.22 22.23 -12.86
C ALA A 189 13.00 23.11 -12.58
N HIS A 190 12.56 23.22 -11.31
CA HIS A 190 11.53 24.19 -10.92
C HIS A 190 12.15 25.57 -10.71
N THR A 191 11.47 26.63 -11.13
CA THR A 191 11.94 28.01 -11.02
C THR A 191 11.46 28.71 -9.75
N ASP A 192 10.61 28.05 -8.96
CA ASP A 192 10.13 28.51 -7.66
C ASP A 192 9.92 27.30 -6.72
N ARG A 193 9.47 27.55 -5.50
CA ARG A 193 9.30 26.58 -4.41
C ARG A 193 8.40 25.42 -4.81
N VAL A 194 8.92 24.21 -4.63
CA VAL A 194 8.14 22.96 -4.64
C VAL A 194 7.23 22.92 -3.41
N THR A 195 5.95 22.68 -3.64
CA THR A 195 4.89 22.72 -2.61
C THR A 195 4.39 21.33 -2.24
N SER A 196 4.47 20.37 -3.16
CA SER A 196 3.95 19.02 -2.98
C SER A 196 4.71 18.03 -3.85
N VAL A 197 4.80 16.79 -3.37
CA VAL A 197 5.40 15.66 -4.08
C VAL A 197 4.55 14.40 -3.90
N ALA A 198 4.55 13.52 -4.91
CA ALA A 198 3.91 12.22 -4.86
C ALA A 198 4.78 11.17 -5.58
N ILE A 199 4.83 9.95 -5.06
CA ILE A 199 5.53 8.82 -5.67
C ILE A 199 4.47 7.81 -6.13
N SER A 200 4.65 7.22 -7.31
CA SER A 200 3.77 6.17 -7.83
C SER A 200 3.94 4.86 -7.06
N ALA A 201 2.89 4.04 -7.00
CA ALA A 201 2.90 2.78 -6.26
C ALA A 201 3.98 1.78 -6.76
N ASP A 202 4.28 1.80 -8.06
CA ASP A 202 5.36 1.02 -8.68
C ASP A 202 6.77 1.53 -8.36
N SER A 203 6.88 2.63 -7.61
CA SER A 203 8.14 3.31 -7.26
C SER A 203 8.99 3.69 -8.46
N GLN A 204 8.40 3.91 -9.63
CA GLN A 204 9.13 4.33 -10.84
C GLN A 204 9.05 5.83 -11.09
N THR A 205 7.98 6.48 -10.63
CA THR A 205 7.66 7.86 -10.99
C THR A 205 7.54 8.74 -9.76
N LEU A 206 8.17 9.90 -9.81
CA LEU A 206 7.97 10.99 -8.86
C LEU A 206 7.22 12.11 -9.59
N VAL A 207 6.30 12.78 -8.90
CA VAL A 207 5.67 14.00 -9.37
C VAL A 207 5.90 15.10 -8.35
N SER A 208 6.22 16.30 -8.82
CA SER A 208 6.35 17.50 -8.00
C SER A 208 5.44 18.61 -8.51
N GLY A 209 4.74 19.28 -7.60
CA GLY A 209 3.99 20.51 -7.86
C GLY A 209 4.74 21.73 -7.31
N SER A 210 4.65 22.87 -8.01
CA SER A 210 5.44 24.06 -7.66
C SER A 210 4.67 25.37 -7.78
N ARG A 211 5.21 26.39 -7.11
CA ARG A 211 4.79 27.79 -7.25
C ARG A 211 5.13 28.42 -8.61
N ASP A 212 5.91 27.74 -9.45
CA ASP A 212 6.13 28.15 -10.84
C ASP A 212 4.95 27.81 -11.79
N HIS A 213 3.81 27.39 -11.21
CA HIS A 213 2.56 27.05 -11.89
C HIS A 213 2.62 25.74 -12.69
N THR A 214 3.71 24.97 -12.56
CA THR A 214 3.86 23.69 -13.22
C THR A 214 3.85 22.53 -12.23
N ALA A 215 3.45 21.37 -12.74
CA ALA A 215 3.83 20.09 -12.14
C ALA A 215 4.85 19.40 -13.05
N LYS A 216 5.77 18.63 -12.47
CA LYS A 216 6.81 17.92 -13.22
C LYS A 216 6.79 16.45 -12.86
N VAL A 217 6.94 15.59 -13.86
CA VAL A 217 6.98 14.14 -13.74
C VAL A 217 8.42 13.70 -13.97
N TRP A 218 8.94 12.85 -13.08
CA TRP A 218 10.34 12.44 -13.06
C TRP A 218 10.43 10.93 -12.98
N ASN A 219 11.48 10.37 -13.57
CA ASN A 219 11.90 9.03 -13.28
C ASN A 219 12.55 9.01 -11.89
N LEU A 220 12.02 8.21 -10.96
CA LEU A 220 12.50 8.17 -9.58
C LEU A 220 13.94 7.62 -9.47
N HIS A 221 14.32 6.70 -10.34
CA HIS A 221 15.62 6.02 -10.30
C HIS A 221 16.72 6.80 -11.01
N THR A 222 16.42 7.40 -12.17
CA THR A 222 17.41 8.18 -12.93
C THR A 222 17.41 9.65 -12.56
N GLY A 223 16.32 10.13 -11.96
CA GLY A 223 16.10 11.55 -11.69
C GLY A 223 15.84 12.39 -12.95
N GLU A 224 15.63 11.74 -14.10
CA GLU A 224 15.36 12.44 -15.35
C GLU A 224 13.96 13.04 -15.36
N LEU A 225 13.85 14.27 -15.87
CA LEU A 225 12.58 14.92 -16.10
C LEU A 225 11.90 14.29 -17.33
N ILE A 226 10.74 13.66 -17.11
CA ILE A 226 9.95 13.03 -18.16
C ILE A 226 9.00 14.05 -18.79
N HIS A 227 8.19 14.73 -17.96
CA HIS A 227 7.17 15.68 -18.43
C HIS A 227 7.16 16.95 -17.61
N THR A 228 6.86 18.08 -18.26
CA THR A 228 6.45 19.32 -17.58
C THR A 228 4.99 19.61 -17.93
N LEU A 229 4.14 19.55 -16.93
CA LEU A 229 2.70 19.74 -17.03
C LEU A 229 2.39 21.22 -16.87
N VAL A 230 2.16 21.88 -18.01
CA VAL A 230 1.83 23.29 -18.09
C VAL A 230 0.33 23.44 -18.26
N GLY A 231 -0.28 24.33 -17.50
CA GLY A 231 -1.68 24.68 -17.72
C GLY A 231 -2.35 25.45 -16.60
N HIS A 232 -1.91 25.25 -15.35
CA HIS A 232 -2.38 26.07 -14.23
C HIS A 232 -1.93 27.53 -14.39
N SER A 233 -2.79 28.47 -14.02
CA SER A 233 -2.46 29.91 -14.10
C SER A 233 -1.82 30.44 -12.82
N GLU A 234 -1.87 29.66 -11.73
CA GLU A 234 -1.22 29.95 -10.46
C GLU A 234 -0.53 28.69 -9.89
N ALA A 235 0.08 28.85 -8.71
CA ALA A 235 0.84 27.81 -8.02
C ALA A 235 0.06 26.49 -7.88
N VAL A 236 0.70 25.39 -8.28
CA VAL A 236 0.25 24.04 -7.94
C VAL A 236 0.55 23.83 -6.47
N MET A 237 -0.46 23.47 -5.68
CA MET A 237 -0.36 23.32 -4.22
C MET A 237 -0.33 21.86 -3.78
N SER A 238 -0.91 20.96 -4.57
CA SER A 238 -0.99 19.55 -4.23
C SER A 238 -0.98 18.67 -5.48
N VAL A 239 -0.31 17.53 -5.40
CA VAL A 239 -0.28 16.49 -6.44
C VAL A 239 -0.62 15.13 -5.84
N ALA A 240 -1.33 14.29 -6.60
CA ALA A 240 -1.66 12.91 -6.21
C ALA A 240 -1.65 11.99 -7.43
N ILE A 241 -1.15 10.77 -7.28
CA ILE A 241 -1.10 9.75 -8.34
C ILE A 241 -2.09 8.65 -7.98
N SER A 242 -2.85 8.15 -8.96
CA SER A 242 -3.73 7.00 -8.76
C SER A 242 -2.91 5.72 -8.58
N GLU A 243 -3.39 4.77 -7.78
CA GLU A 243 -2.68 3.52 -7.47
C GLU A 243 -2.28 2.71 -8.72
N ASN A 244 -3.11 2.72 -9.76
CA ASN A 244 -2.82 2.06 -11.04
C ASN A 244 -1.78 2.78 -11.92
N GLY A 245 -1.22 3.90 -11.46
CA GLY A 245 -0.21 4.70 -12.17
C GLY A 245 -0.69 5.43 -13.43
N ARG A 246 -2.00 5.47 -13.72
CA ARG A 246 -2.52 6.06 -14.97
C ARG A 246 -2.85 7.55 -14.84
N LEU A 247 -3.44 7.94 -13.72
CA LEU A 247 -3.92 9.30 -13.50
C LEU A 247 -3.00 10.04 -12.54
N LEU A 248 -2.77 11.30 -12.88
CA LEU A 248 -2.19 12.30 -11.99
C LEU A 248 -3.21 13.41 -11.80
N VAL A 249 -3.34 13.88 -10.56
CA VAL A 249 -4.22 14.97 -10.19
C VAL A 249 -3.44 16.10 -9.56
N THR A 250 -3.73 17.33 -9.97
CA THR A 250 -3.11 18.54 -9.44
C THR A 250 -4.18 19.49 -8.91
N GLY A 251 -4.00 20.00 -7.68
CA GLY A 251 -4.81 21.07 -7.11
C GLY A 251 -4.00 22.38 -7.07
N SER A 252 -4.62 23.49 -7.41
CA SER A 252 -3.94 24.77 -7.60
C SER A 252 -4.61 25.95 -6.89
N LYS A 253 -3.83 27.02 -6.68
CA LYS A 253 -4.34 28.31 -6.23
C LYS A 253 -5.29 28.97 -7.22
N ASP A 254 -5.24 28.57 -8.50
CA ASP A 254 -6.17 29.05 -9.52
C ASP A 254 -7.61 28.51 -9.38
N THR A 255 -7.93 27.89 -8.23
CA THR A 255 -9.23 27.32 -7.86
C THR A 255 -9.61 26.03 -8.60
N THR A 256 -8.75 25.53 -9.48
CA THR A 256 -9.04 24.32 -10.28
C THR A 256 -8.34 23.08 -9.77
N VAL A 257 -8.94 21.94 -10.09
CA VAL A 257 -8.28 20.63 -10.03
C VAL A 257 -8.13 20.12 -11.44
N ARG A 258 -6.96 19.60 -11.82
CA ARG A 258 -6.72 19.06 -13.16
C ARG A 258 -6.35 17.59 -13.11
N LEU A 259 -6.89 16.84 -14.06
CA LEU A 259 -6.61 15.43 -14.29
C LEU A 259 -5.67 15.32 -15.49
N TRP A 260 -4.61 14.53 -15.36
CA TRP A 260 -3.60 14.32 -16.39
C TRP A 260 -3.38 12.83 -16.59
N PHE A 261 -3.05 12.43 -17.82
CA PHE A 261 -2.48 11.12 -18.06
C PHE A 261 -1.02 11.14 -17.61
N LEU A 262 -0.66 10.31 -16.62
CA LEU A 262 0.69 10.30 -16.06
C LEU A 262 1.74 9.94 -17.13
N GLN A 263 1.40 8.99 -18.01
CA GLN A 263 2.33 8.45 -19.01
C GLN A 263 2.62 9.44 -20.15
N THR A 264 1.61 10.22 -20.59
CA THR A 264 1.75 11.16 -21.72
C THR A 264 1.95 12.60 -21.27
N GLY A 265 1.60 12.93 -20.03
CA GLY A 265 1.56 14.30 -19.53
C GLY A 265 0.41 15.14 -20.10
N GLU A 266 -0.54 14.52 -20.80
CA GLU A 266 -1.65 15.23 -21.43
C GLU A 266 -2.75 15.58 -20.42
N LEU A 267 -3.31 16.78 -20.57
CA LEU A 267 -4.46 17.23 -19.78
C LEU A 267 -5.72 16.48 -20.24
N ILE A 268 -6.33 15.74 -19.32
CA ILE A 268 -7.60 15.04 -19.57
C ILE A 268 -8.75 16.01 -19.35
N ARG A 269 -8.76 16.68 -18.19
CA ARG A 269 -9.88 17.52 -17.76
C ARG A 269 -9.46 18.54 -16.72
N THR A 270 -10.17 19.67 -16.73
CA THR A 270 -10.16 20.66 -15.65
C THR A 270 -11.50 20.59 -14.90
N LEU A 271 -11.43 20.30 -13.61
CA LEU A 271 -12.55 20.29 -12.68
C LEU A 271 -12.64 21.66 -12.00
N SER A 272 -13.68 22.41 -12.37
CA SER A 272 -13.98 23.73 -11.82
C SER A 272 -15.15 23.63 -10.85
N GLY A 273 -15.09 24.37 -9.74
CA GLY A 273 -16.20 24.41 -8.78
C GLY A 273 -15.82 24.90 -7.39
N HIS A 274 -14.54 24.95 -7.03
CA HIS A 274 -14.06 25.69 -5.86
C HIS A 274 -14.03 27.19 -6.16
N SER A 275 -14.25 28.02 -5.13
CA SER A 275 -14.21 29.49 -5.25
C SER A 275 -12.92 30.11 -4.72
N GLU A 276 -12.09 29.34 -4.04
CA GLU A 276 -10.75 29.72 -3.59
C GLU A 276 -9.74 28.59 -3.85
N ALA A 277 -8.46 28.86 -3.55
CA ALA A 277 -7.34 27.95 -3.77
C ALA A 277 -7.58 26.52 -3.27
N VAL A 278 -7.32 25.55 -4.14
CA VAL A 278 -7.32 24.13 -3.78
C VAL A 278 -5.99 23.79 -3.14
N MET A 279 -6.03 23.42 -1.87
CA MET A 279 -4.83 23.19 -1.06
C MET A 279 -4.36 21.75 -1.07
N SER A 280 -5.30 20.81 -1.24
CA SER A 280 -5.01 19.39 -1.12
C SER A 280 -5.94 18.57 -2.02
N VAL A 281 -5.37 17.56 -2.68
CA VAL A 281 -6.10 16.58 -3.47
C VAL A 281 -5.70 15.16 -3.03
N ALA A 282 -6.66 14.24 -3.06
CA ALA A 282 -6.42 12.83 -2.76
C ALA A 282 -7.31 11.94 -3.65
N ILE A 283 -6.75 10.84 -4.15
CA ILE A 283 -7.46 9.88 -5.00
C ILE A 283 -7.67 8.60 -4.19
N SER A 284 -8.86 8.01 -4.28
CA SER A 284 -9.14 6.69 -3.69
C SER A 284 -8.33 5.60 -4.37
N GLU A 285 -7.94 4.55 -3.65
CA GLU A 285 -7.16 3.42 -4.22
C GLU A 285 -7.83 2.77 -5.43
N ASN A 286 -9.17 2.68 -5.44
CA ASN A 286 -9.91 2.13 -6.59
C ASN A 286 -9.96 3.07 -7.82
N GLY A 287 -9.41 4.28 -7.71
CA GLY A 287 -9.36 5.30 -8.77
C GLY A 287 -10.72 5.91 -9.17
N GLN A 288 -11.79 5.67 -8.40
CA GLN A 288 -13.14 6.15 -8.74
C GLN A 288 -13.44 7.52 -8.14
N TRP A 289 -12.85 7.85 -7.00
CA TRP A 289 -13.15 9.06 -6.25
C TRP A 289 -11.94 9.95 -6.11
N LEU A 290 -12.17 11.24 -6.24
CA LEU A 290 -11.22 12.28 -5.95
C LEU A 290 -11.81 13.20 -4.89
N ALA A 291 -11.04 13.47 -3.84
CA ALA A 291 -11.34 14.46 -2.83
C ALA A 291 -10.46 15.70 -3.05
N SER A 292 -11.05 16.89 -2.97
CA SER A 292 -10.31 18.16 -3.00
C SER A 292 -10.73 19.07 -1.85
N GLY A 293 -9.75 19.57 -1.11
CA GLY A 293 -9.94 20.52 -0.01
C GLY A 293 -9.48 21.91 -0.41
N SER A 294 -10.28 22.93 -0.10
CA SER A 294 -10.02 24.31 -0.49
C SER A 294 -10.13 25.31 0.68
N LEU A 295 -9.49 26.46 0.47
CA LEU A 295 -9.64 27.64 1.33
C LEU A 295 -11.07 28.22 1.30
N ASP A 296 -11.91 27.81 0.35
CA ASP A 296 -13.34 28.16 0.32
C ASP A 296 -14.16 27.47 1.41
N ARG A 297 -13.48 26.72 2.31
CA ARG A 297 -14.05 25.98 3.43
C ARG A 297 -14.90 24.80 2.98
N THR A 298 -14.66 24.29 1.78
CA THR A 298 -15.33 23.08 1.30
C THR A 298 -14.34 21.96 1.02
N LEU A 299 -14.82 20.75 1.25
CA LEU A 299 -14.30 19.50 0.71
C LEU A 299 -15.24 19.09 -0.43
N LYS A 300 -14.72 18.92 -1.64
CA LYS A 300 -15.50 18.43 -2.78
C LYS A 300 -15.10 17.01 -3.11
N LEU A 301 -16.11 16.19 -3.40
CA LEU A 301 -15.95 14.82 -3.87
C LEU A 301 -16.36 14.75 -5.35
N TRP A 302 -15.43 14.28 -6.16
CA TRP A 302 -15.58 14.15 -7.60
C TRP A 302 -15.62 12.67 -7.94
N ASP A 303 -16.59 12.30 -8.77
CA ASP A 303 -16.65 10.99 -9.38
C ASP A 303 -15.82 11.03 -10.67
N LEU A 304 -14.76 10.23 -10.73
CA LEU A 304 -13.83 10.16 -11.85
C LEU A 304 -14.36 9.30 -13.02
N GLN A 305 -15.39 8.48 -12.82
CA GLN A 305 -16.06 7.78 -13.93
C GLN A 305 -16.99 8.72 -14.69
N THR A 306 -17.79 9.51 -13.97
CA THR A 306 -18.71 10.46 -14.59
C THR A 306 -18.06 11.82 -14.85
N GLU A 307 -16.89 12.06 -14.25
CA GLU A 307 -16.14 13.31 -14.31
C GLU A 307 -16.94 14.52 -13.79
N THR A 308 -17.80 14.29 -12.80
CA THR A 308 -18.69 15.31 -12.24
C THR A 308 -18.50 15.52 -10.74
N LEU A 309 -18.89 16.69 -10.27
CA LEU A 309 -18.98 16.98 -8.85
C LEU A 309 -20.12 16.16 -8.25
N SER A 310 -19.78 15.19 -7.40
CA SER A 310 -20.77 14.36 -6.72
C SER A 310 -21.32 15.07 -5.48
N ARG A 311 -20.43 15.64 -4.65
CA ARG A 311 -20.82 16.26 -3.38
C ARG A 311 -19.92 17.43 -3.01
N THR A 312 -20.51 18.39 -2.29
CA THR A 312 -19.78 19.46 -1.57
C THR A 312 -20.08 19.30 -0.09
N LEU A 313 -19.04 19.22 0.73
CA LEU A 313 -19.09 19.08 2.17
C LEU A 313 -18.53 20.35 2.79
N GLU A 314 -19.34 21.04 3.58
CA GLU A 314 -18.99 22.35 4.12
C GLU A 314 -18.29 22.24 5.48
N HIS A 315 -17.35 23.15 5.69
CA HIS A 315 -16.62 23.33 6.93
C HIS A 315 -16.74 24.77 7.44
N THR A 316 -16.51 24.92 8.74
CA THR A 316 -16.40 26.23 9.40
C THR A 316 -15.07 26.91 9.06
N GLY A 317 -13.98 26.15 9.02
CA GLY A 317 -12.65 26.60 8.65
C GLY A 317 -12.23 26.21 7.23
N ARG A 318 -11.16 26.84 6.75
CA ARG A 318 -10.48 26.50 5.48
C ARG A 318 -9.95 25.08 5.52
N VAL A 319 -10.23 24.29 4.48
CA VAL A 319 -9.74 22.91 4.37
C VAL A 319 -8.34 22.95 3.77
N VAL A 320 -7.38 22.42 4.51
CA VAL A 320 -5.94 22.52 4.17
C VAL A 320 -5.33 21.18 3.79
N SER A 321 -5.96 20.08 4.21
CA SER A 321 -5.49 18.74 3.87
C SER A 321 -6.66 17.76 3.80
N VAL A 322 -6.60 16.85 2.83
CA VAL A 322 -7.61 15.82 2.62
C VAL A 322 -6.93 14.47 2.39
N ALA A 323 -7.61 13.41 2.81
CA ALA A 323 -7.17 12.05 2.52
C ALA A 323 -8.38 11.12 2.40
N VAL A 324 -8.21 10.03 1.64
CA VAL A 324 -9.23 9.02 1.41
C VAL A 324 -8.71 7.70 1.97
N SER A 325 -9.56 6.93 2.66
CA SER A 325 -9.20 5.61 3.17
C SER A 325 -9.07 4.58 2.05
N SER A 326 -8.21 3.58 2.26
CA SER A 326 -7.98 2.46 1.32
C SER A 326 -9.23 1.62 1.06
N ASP A 327 -10.06 1.43 2.09
CA ASP A 327 -11.35 0.75 1.99
C ASP A 327 -12.43 1.59 1.26
N VAL A 328 -12.10 2.84 0.87
CA VAL A 328 -12.95 3.78 0.16
C VAL A 328 -14.26 4.08 0.91
N GLN A 329 -14.25 3.96 2.24
CA GLN A 329 -15.41 4.24 3.08
C GLN A 329 -15.40 5.65 3.68
N ILE A 330 -14.21 6.21 3.90
CA ILE A 330 -14.01 7.41 4.69
C ILE A 330 -13.15 8.43 3.91
N VAL A 331 -13.55 9.69 4.00
CA VAL A 331 -12.72 10.84 3.64
C VAL A 331 -12.47 11.64 4.90
N ALA A 332 -11.21 11.95 5.21
CA ALA A 332 -10.90 12.97 6.22
C ALA A 332 -10.53 14.28 5.56
N SER A 333 -10.86 15.32 6.29
CA SER A 333 -10.57 16.70 5.97
C SER A 333 -10.09 17.38 7.22
N ALA A 334 -8.96 18.06 7.11
CA ALA A 334 -8.37 18.83 8.18
C ALA A 334 -8.50 20.32 7.87
N THR A 335 -8.86 21.06 8.91
CA THR A 335 -9.18 22.48 8.79
C THR A 335 -8.31 23.34 9.71
N ILE A 336 -8.16 24.61 9.33
CA ILE A 336 -7.44 25.59 10.14
C ILE A 336 -8.10 25.86 11.51
N ASP A 337 -9.37 25.49 11.67
CA ASP A 337 -10.10 25.60 12.94
C ASP A 337 -9.69 24.51 13.95
N LYS A 338 -8.60 23.78 13.67
CA LYS A 338 -8.02 22.75 14.54
C LYS A 338 -8.93 21.53 14.71
N THR A 339 -9.81 21.30 13.75
CA THR A 339 -10.65 20.10 13.70
C THR A 339 -10.26 19.21 12.53
N VAL A 340 -10.47 17.91 12.72
CA VAL A 340 -10.48 16.93 11.63
C VAL A 340 -11.85 16.30 11.58
N LYS A 341 -12.48 16.34 10.40
CA LYS A 341 -13.78 15.71 10.18
C LYS A 341 -13.61 14.46 9.33
N LEU A 342 -14.26 13.38 9.76
CA LEU A 342 -14.36 12.12 9.04
C LEU A 342 -15.74 12.02 8.40
N TRP A 343 -15.78 11.85 7.09
CA TRP A 343 -16.99 11.79 6.30
C TRP A 343 -17.15 10.40 5.69
N SER A 344 -18.38 9.88 5.66
CA SER A 344 -18.70 8.70 4.87
C SER A 344 -18.67 9.06 3.39
N LEU A 345 -17.88 8.35 2.60
CA LEU A 345 -17.76 8.60 1.16
C LEU A 345 -19.07 8.26 0.42
N GLU A 346 -19.72 7.16 0.80
CA GLU A 346 -21.00 6.72 0.23
C GLU A 346 -22.14 7.73 0.48
N THR A 347 -22.29 8.19 1.74
CA THR A 347 -23.46 8.99 2.14
C THR A 347 -23.19 10.49 2.18
N GLY A 348 -21.92 10.91 2.21
CA GLY A 348 -21.51 12.30 2.48
C GLY A 348 -21.79 12.76 3.92
N ARG A 349 -22.19 11.86 4.82
CA ARG A 349 -22.50 12.23 6.21
C ARG A 349 -21.24 12.31 7.06
N LEU A 350 -21.19 13.33 7.91
CA LEU A 350 -20.19 13.46 8.96
C LEU A 350 -20.33 12.29 9.95
N ARG A 351 -19.28 11.50 10.12
CA ARG A 351 -19.20 10.40 11.10
C ARG A 351 -18.65 10.90 12.43
N HIS A 352 -17.51 11.59 12.39
CA HIS A 352 -16.83 12.08 13.58
C HIS A 352 -16.21 13.45 13.33
N THR A 353 -16.19 14.28 14.38
CA THR A 353 -15.32 15.46 14.46
C THR A 353 -14.30 15.17 15.55
N LEU A 354 -13.03 15.16 15.18
CA LEU A 354 -11.91 15.00 16.09
C LEU A 354 -11.47 16.42 16.49
N GLU A 355 -11.53 16.68 17.80
CA GLU A 355 -11.20 17.97 18.43
C GLU A 355 -10.14 17.72 19.51
N GLY A 356 -9.30 18.73 19.78
CA GLY A 356 -8.20 18.63 20.76
C GLY A 356 -6.86 19.13 20.26
N HIS A 357 -6.75 19.48 18.97
CA HIS A 357 -5.53 20.05 18.42
C HIS A 357 -5.31 21.47 18.96
N THR A 358 -4.11 21.73 19.50
CA THR A 358 -3.75 23.03 20.09
C THR A 358 -3.25 24.04 19.05
N ALA A 359 -2.92 23.58 17.84
CA ALA A 359 -2.44 24.37 16.71
C ALA A 359 -3.15 23.98 15.40
N GLU A 360 -2.97 24.80 14.36
CA GLU A 360 -3.52 24.56 13.01
C GLU A 360 -2.97 23.24 12.42
N CYS A 361 -3.85 22.44 11.83
CA CYS A 361 -3.49 21.19 11.17
C CYS A 361 -2.88 21.48 9.79
N SER A 362 -1.55 21.55 9.68
CA SER A 362 -0.89 21.94 8.42
C SER A 362 -0.80 20.81 7.39
N ASN A 363 -0.89 19.56 7.80
CA ASN A 363 -0.86 18.39 6.92
C ASN A 363 -1.52 17.19 7.60
N CYS A 364 -2.37 16.47 6.88
CA CYS A 364 -3.06 15.27 7.35
C CYS A 364 -2.93 14.18 6.29
N GLY A 365 -2.21 13.12 6.63
CA GLY A 365 -2.35 11.84 5.95
C GLY A 365 -3.35 10.99 6.72
N ILE A 366 -4.36 10.45 6.06
CA ILE A 366 -4.98 9.22 6.57
C ILE A 366 -4.17 8.08 5.97
N TYR A 367 -3.52 7.31 6.84
CA TYR A 367 -3.04 5.99 6.49
C TYR A 367 -4.08 4.99 6.99
N ALA A 368 -5.00 4.60 6.11
CA ALA A 368 -5.85 3.45 6.36
C ALA A 368 -5.17 2.25 5.70
N ARG A 369 -4.58 1.35 6.49
CA ARG A 369 -4.33 -0.02 6.02
C ARG A 369 -4.73 -0.94 7.16
N GLU A 370 -5.69 -1.81 6.87
CA GLU A 370 -6.16 -2.92 7.72
C GLU A 370 -6.68 -2.52 9.11
N SER A 371 -7.99 -2.30 9.22
CA SER A 371 -8.78 -2.31 10.47
C SER A 371 -8.42 -1.26 11.54
N SER A 372 -7.57 -0.29 11.23
CA SER A 372 -7.27 0.86 12.07
C SER A 372 -6.99 2.06 11.19
N CYS A 373 -7.69 3.17 11.43
CA CYS A 373 -7.40 4.42 10.74
C CYS A 373 -6.29 5.13 11.50
N ALA A 374 -5.04 5.05 11.01
CA ALA A 374 -3.96 5.86 11.55
C ALA A 374 -3.99 7.22 10.84
N LEU A 375 -4.44 8.25 11.55
CA LEU A 375 -4.30 9.63 11.07
C LEU A 375 -2.87 10.07 11.37
N LEU A 376 -2.02 10.08 10.35
CA LEU A 376 -0.65 10.57 10.45
C LEU A 376 -0.68 12.07 10.24
N MET A 377 -0.62 12.83 11.33
CA MET A 377 -0.57 14.28 11.30
C MET A 377 0.83 14.76 11.63
N SER A 378 1.34 15.72 10.85
CA SER A 378 2.66 16.26 11.16
C SER A 378 2.59 17.04 12.48
N ARG A 379 3.60 16.79 13.33
CA ARG A 379 4.11 17.62 14.44
C ARG A 379 3.87 17.21 15.90
N GLN A 380 3.31 16.01 16.19
CA GLN A 380 3.56 15.21 17.42
C GLN A 380 2.42 14.22 17.74
N ASP A 381 1.29 14.28 17.02
CA ASP A 381 0.12 13.47 17.36
C ASP A 381 -0.21 12.46 16.27
N VAL A 382 -0.19 11.17 16.63
CA VAL A 382 -0.82 10.10 15.87
C VAL A 382 -2.11 9.75 16.59
N PHE A 383 -3.25 10.00 15.95
CA PHE A 383 -4.54 9.55 16.48
C PHE A 383 -4.90 8.23 15.81
N LEU A 384 -5.03 7.18 16.63
CA LEU A 384 -5.64 5.92 16.27
C LEU A 384 -7.16 6.09 16.40
N ALA A 385 -7.87 5.99 15.29
CA ALA A 385 -9.34 5.92 15.26
C ALA A 385 -9.79 4.48 14.99
#